data_AF-A0A7Y4TGK2-F1
#
_entry.id   AF-A0A7Y4TGK2-F1
#
_cell.length_a   1.000
_cell.length_b   1.000
_cell.length_c   1.000
_cell.angle_alpha   90.00
_cell.angle_beta   90.00
_cell.angle_gamma   90.00
#
_symmetry.space_group_name_H-M   'P 1'
#
loop_
_entity.id
_entity.type
_entity.pdbx_description
1 polymer ?
#
loop_
_entity_poly.entity_id
_entity_poly.type
_entity_poly.pdbx_seq_one_letter_code
_entity_poly.pdbx_strand_id
1 'polypeptide(L)'
;MFKKILIANRGEIALRVIVACRELGIKTVAVYSEADENSLHVRFADEDVCIGPARSSESYLNVPAIISAAEITGADAIHPGYGFLSESAYLAEVCEACHIRFIGPDPSVIKLLGDKARARRAMKKAGVPMLPGSDGPIESEERAIKVSRDIGYPVIIKAVAGGGGRGMRVVREVGERGAALRMAQREAEAAFGVGDVYIEKYLE
;
A
#
# COMPACT_ATOMS: atom_id res chain seq x y z
N MET A 1 -26.03 3.78 -7.60
CA MET A 1 -25.43 4.62 -6.54
C MET A 1 -25.47 3.80 -5.26
N PHE A 2 -24.39 3.77 -4.47
CA PHE A 2 -24.34 2.98 -3.25
C PHE A 2 -25.34 3.51 -2.23
N LYS A 3 -25.92 2.62 -1.43
CA LYS A 3 -26.78 2.95 -0.29
C LYS A 3 -25.97 2.97 1.00
N LYS A 4 -25.01 2.04 1.14
CA LYS A 4 -24.16 1.93 2.33
C LYS A 4 -22.71 1.61 1.95
N ILE A 5 -21.76 2.32 2.55
CA ILE A 5 -20.32 2.14 2.36
C ILE A 5 -19.67 1.83 3.70
N LEU A 6 -18.87 0.76 3.76
CA LEU A 6 -17.98 0.49 4.88
C LEU A 6 -16.62 1.16 4.63
N ILE A 7 -16.10 1.85 5.64
CA ILE A 7 -14.79 2.48 5.55
C ILE A 7 -13.78 1.59 6.26
N ALA A 8 -12.95 0.87 5.49
CA ALA A 8 -11.90 -0.02 6.01
C ALA A 8 -10.63 0.75 6.40
N ASN A 9 -10.80 1.78 7.25
CA ASN A 9 -9.72 2.63 7.75
C ASN A 9 -10.13 3.29 9.08
N ARG A 10 -9.27 4.15 9.64
CA ARG A 10 -9.48 4.83 10.94
C ARG A 10 -9.06 6.29 10.90
N GLY A 11 -9.46 7.04 11.92
CA GLY A 11 -8.97 8.41 12.13
C GLY A 11 -9.46 9.39 11.07
N GLU A 12 -8.60 10.32 10.66
CA GLU A 12 -9.00 11.46 9.82
C GLU A 12 -9.50 11.03 8.44
N ILE A 13 -8.84 10.06 7.80
CA ILE A 13 -9.25 9.60 6.47
C ILE A 13 -10.61 8.91 6.50
N ALA A 14 -10.92 8.22 7.59
CA ALA A 14 -12.24 7.64 7.77
C ALA A 14 -13.31 8.72 7.91
N LEU A 15 -13.07 9.76 8.71
CA LEU A 15 -13.95 10.93 8.80
C LEU A 15 -14.14 11.64 7.47
N ARG A 16 -13.04 11.83 6.71
CA ARG A 16 -13.07 12.47 5.39
C ARG A 16 -13.99 11.75 4.41
N VAL A 17 -13.97 10.41 4.42
CA VAL A 17 -14.85 9.57 3.59
C VAL A 17 -16.28 9.61 4.13
N ILE A 18 -16.49 9.56 5.45
CA ILE A 18 -17.82 9.65 6.07
C ILE A 18 -18.51 10.96 5.67
N VAL A 19 -17.81 12.09 5.73
CA VAL A 19 -18.36 13.40 5.33
C VAL A 19 -18.78 13.40 3.86
N ALA A 20 -17.96 12.85 2.97
CA ALA A 20 -18.32 12.74 1.54
C ALA A 20 -19.55 11.86 1.31
N CYS A 21 -19.64 10.72 2.01
CA CYS A 21 -20.82 9.85 1.93
C CYS A 21 -22.07 10.58 2.42
N ARG A 22 -21.96 11.37 3.49
CA ARG A 22 -23.07 12.15 4.05
C ARG A 22 -23.58 13.21 3.08
N GLU A 23 -22.70 13.92 2.37
CA GLU A 23 -23.07 14.87 1.31
C GLU A 23 -23.82 14.19 0.16
N LEU A 24 -23.49 12.93 -0.12
CA LEU A 24 -24.13 12.12 -1.16
C LEU A 24 -25.39 11.37 -0.68
N GLY A 25 -25.76 11.49 0.60
CA GLY A 25 -26.88 10.75 1.20
C GLY A 25 -26.64 9.25 1.33
N ILE A 26 -25.38 8.82 1.39
CA ILE A 26 -24.96 7.41 1.50
C ILE A 26 -24.68 7.09 2.98
N LYS A 27 -25.21 5.97 3.46
CA LYS A 27 -24.98 5.48 4.82
C LYS A 27 -23.56 4.94 5.00
N THR A 28 -23.04 5.03 6.20
CA THR A 28 -21.64 4.73 6.51
C THR A 28 -21.47 3.73 7.64
N VAL A 29 -20.53 2.82 7.48
CA VAL A 29 -20.10 1.89 8.54
C VAL A 29 -18.64 2.15 8.86
N ALA A 30 -18.35 2.48 10.12
CA ALA A 30 -16.98 2.56 10.63
C ALA A 30 -16.54 1.18 11.15
N VAL A 31 -15.34 0.73 10.78
CA VAL A 31 -14.68 -0.36 11.49
C VAL A 31 -13.71 0.19 12.52
N TYR A 32 -13.52 -0.54 13.61
CA TYR A 32 -12.54 -0.17 14.63
C TYR A 32 -11.95 -1.38 15.34
N SER A 33 -10.71 -1.25 15.81
CA SER A 33 -10.14 -2.18 16.79
C SER A 33 -10.59 -1.80 18.20
N GLU A 34 -10.54 -2.71 19.17
CA GLU A 34 -10.85 -2.44 20.59
C GLU A 34 -10.18 -1.15 21.13
N ALA A 35 -8.92 -0.90 20.77
CA ALA A 35 -8.19 0.31 21.22
C ALA A 35 -8.74 1.63 20.63
N ASP A 36 -9.51 1.54 19.54
CA ASP A 36 -10.05 2.66 18.80
C ASP A 36 -11.55 2.87 19.02
N GLU A 37 -12.19 2.13 19.92
CA GLU A 37 -13.63 2.20 20.22
C GLU A 37 -14.13 3.64 20.43
N ASN A 38 -13.32 4.47 21.07
CA ASN A 38 -13.67 5.86 21.36
C ASN A 38 -13.21 6.87 20.29
N SER A 39 -12.69 6.40 19.16
CA SER A 39 -12.20 7.27 18.08
C SER A 39 -13.32 8.07 17.44
N LEU A 40 -12.99 9.27 16.95
CA LEU A 40 -13.98 10.17 16.35
C LEU A 40 -14.66 9.57 15.13
N HIS A 41 -13.96 8.81 14.28
CA HIS A 41 -14.58 8.23 13.07
C HIS A 41 -15.70 7.23 13.41
N VAL A 42 -15.59 6.52 14.54
CA VAL A 42 -16.61 5.60 15.05
C VAL A 42 -17.88 6.38 15.39
N ARG A 43 -17.73 7.48 16.14
CA ARG A 43 -18.86 8.31 16.60
C ARG A 43 -19.59 9.07 15.49
N PHE A 44 -18.97 9.22 14.32
CA PHE A 44 -19.50 10.00 13.20
C PHE A 44 -20.17 9.15 12.12
N ALA A 45 -19.90 7.84 12.08
CA ALA A 45 -20.56 6.93 11.16
C ALA A 45 -22.00 6.64 11.59
N ASP A 46 -22.82 6.12 10.68
CA ASP A 46 -24.20 5.72 11.00
C ASP A 46 -24.25 4.42 11.81
N GLU A 47 -23.30 3.52 11.55
CA GLU A 47 -23.13 2.22 12.22
C GLU A 47 -21.63 1.96 12.42
N ASP A 48 -21.28 1.11 13.39
CA ASP A 48 -19.91 0.73 13.66
C ASP A 48 -19.77 -0.77 14.00
N VAL A 49 -18.60 -1.34 13.70
CA VAL A 49 -18.29 -2.76 13.95
C VAL A 49 -16.87 -2.90 14.51
N CYS A 50 -16.74 -3.55 15.66
CA CYS A 50 -15.45 -3.98 16.19
C CYS A 50 -14.89 -5.13 15.33
N ILE A 51 -13.69 -4.96 14.78
CA ILE A 51 -13.04 -5.91 13.87
C ILE A 51 -11.86 -6.64 14.52
N GLY A 52 -11.68 -6.51 15.83
CA GLY A 52 -10.69 -7.28 16.59
C GLY A 52 -9.83 -6.42 17.53
N PRO A 53 -8.74 -7.00 18.06
CA PRO A 53 -7.93 -6.37 19.10
C PRO A 53 -7.04 -5.24 18.55
N ALA A 54 -6.36 -4.55 19.47
CA ALA A 54 -5.55 -3.35 19.20
C ALA A 54 -4.46 -3.54 18.11
N ARG A 55 -3.94 -4.75 17.91
CA ARG A 55 -2.92 -5.02 16.90
C ARG A 55 -3.53 -4.95 15.51
N SER A 56 -3.01 -4.07 14.65
CA SER A 56 -3.56 -3.90 13.29
C SER A 56 -3.49 -5.17 12.44
N SER A 57 -2.50 -6.04 12.65
CA SER A 57 -2.42 -7.36 11.99
C SER A 57 -3.62 -8.26 12.28
N GLU A 58 -4.26 -8.05 13.43
CA GLU A 58 -5.41 -8.84 13.91
C GLU A 58 -6.74 -8.09 13.71
N SER A 59 -6.69 -6.80 13.32
CA SER A 59 -7.86 -5.93 13.05
C SER A 59 -7.82 -5.29 11.65
N TYR A 60 -7.28 -4.09 11.49
CA TYR A 60 -7.36 -3.32 10.23
C TYR A 60 -6.67 -3.96 9.00
N LEU A 61 -5.75 -4.90 9.21
CA LEU A 61 -5.09 -5.68 8.16
C LEU A 61 -5.72 -7.08 7.99
N ASN A 62 -6.77 -7.40 8.74
CA ASN A 62 -7.44 -8.70 8.73
C ASN A 62 -8.60 -8.67 7.70
N VAL A 63 -8.31 -9.10 6.48
CA VAL A 63 -9.29 -9.15 5.37
C VAL A 63 -10.57 -9.92 5.75
N PRO A 64 -10.51 -11.14 6.33
CA PRO A 64 -11.72 -11.83 6.80
C PRO A 64 -12.60 -11.01 7.74
N ALA A 65 -12.01 -10.28 8.69
CA ALA A 65 -12.78 -9.44 9.63
C ALA A 65 -13.46 -8.27 8.91
N ILE A 66 -12.76 -7.60 7.98
CA ILE A 66 -13.31 -6.49 7.19
C ILE A 66 -14.47 -6.95 6.32
N ILE A 67 -14.32 -8.07 5.62
CA ILE A 67 -15.37 -8.63 4.75
C ILE A 67 -16.57 -9.08 5.59
N SER A 68 -16.33 -9.73 6.73
CA SER A 68 -17.41 -10.11 7.65
C SER A 68 -18.20 -8.89 8.13
N ALA A 69 -17.51 -7.80 8.48
CA ALA A 69 -18.16 -6.54 8.86
C ALA A 69 -19.01 -5.94 7.73
N ALA A 70 -18.53 -6.00 6.48
CA ALA A 70 -19.28 -5.51 5.32
C ALA A 70 -20.54 -6.35 5.05
N GLU A 71 -20.43 -7.67 5.13
CA GLU A 71 -21.54 -8.61 4.94
C GLU A 71 -22.64 -8.43 6.01
N ILE A 72 -22.28 -8.44 7.31
CA ILE A 72 -23.29 -8.34 8.39
C ILE A 72 -24.01 -6.99 8.42
N THR A 73 -23.36 -5.93 7.93
CA THR A 73 -23.96 -4.59 7.86
C THR A 73 -24.67 -4.33 6.53
N GLY A 74 -24.52 -5.21 5.55
CA GLY A 74 -25.07 -5.05 4.20
C GLY A 74 -24.47 -3.85 3.46
N ALA A 75 -23.17 -3.63 3.58
CA ALA A 75 -22.47 -2.59 2.84
C ALA A 75 -22.35 -2.96 1.35
N ASP A 76 -22.72 -2.03 0.46
CA ASP A 76 -22.61 -2.25 -0.99
C ASP A 76 -21.16 -2.14 -1.48
N ALA A 77 -20.32 -1.42 -0.72
CA ALA A 77 -18.95 -1.10 -1.11
C ALA A 77 -18.03 -0.89 0.09
N ILE A 78 -16.74 -1.09 -0.12
CA ILE A 78 -15.67 -0.79 0.83
C ILE A 78 -14.79 0.33 0.30
N HIS A 79 -14.60 1.38 1.10
CA HIS A 79 -13.60 2.42 0.86
C HIS A 79 -12.37 2.18 1.74
N PRO A 80 -11.18 1.91 1.18
CA PRO A 80 -10.03 1.52 1.99
C PRO A 80 -9.21 2.72 2.50
N GLY A 81 -9.49 3.94 2.03
CA GLY A 81 -8.72 5.13 2.42
C GLY A 81 -7.28 5.06 1.88
N TYR A 82 -6.29 5.33 2.74
CA TYR A 82 -4.87 5.16 2.44
C TYR A 82 -4.17 4.36 3.54
N GLY A 83 -3.01 3.77 3.24
CA GLY A 83 -2.36 2.82 4.15
C GLY A 83 -3.19 1.54 4.34
N PHE A 84 -2.92 0.77 5.38
CA PHE A 84 -3.56 -0.53 5.65
C PHE A 84 -3.71 -1.40 4.39
N LEU A 85 -4.95 -1.66 3.96
CA LEU A 85 -5.29 -2.51 2.83
C LEU A 85 -5.63 -1.73 1.54
N SER A 86 -5.37 -0.42 1.48
CA SER A 86 -5.69 0.42 0.30
C SER A 86 -4.95 0.01 -0.98
N GLU A 87 -3.78 -0.57 -0.86
CA GLU A 87 -2.99 -1.11 -1.97
C GLU A 87 -3.02 -2.66 -1.99
N SER A 88 -3.97 -3.27 -1.29
CA SER A 88 -4.11 -4.73 -1.25
C SER A 88 -4.94 -5.23 -2.42
N ALA A 89 -4.26 -5.75 -3.45
CA ALA A 89 -4.94 -6.44 -4.56
C ALA A 89 -5.80 -7.61 -4.04
N TYR A 90 -5.34 -8.29 -2.98
CA TYR A 90 -6.08 -9.38 -2.35
C TYR A 90 -7.42 -8.91 -1.75
N LEU A 91 -7.46 -7.77 -1.05
CA LEU A 91 -8.73 -7.24 -0.54
C LEU A 91 -9.69 -6.92 -1.70
N ALA A 92 -9.19 -6.31 -2.77
CA ALA A 92 -10.00 -5.97 -3.93
C ALA A 92 -10.55 -7.24 -4.63
N GLU A 93 -9.74 -8.29 -4.80
CA GLU A 93 -10.16 -9.60 -5.33
C GLU A 93 -11.25 -10.24 -4.47
N VAL A 94 -11.09 -10.22 -3.14
CA VAL A 94 -12.10 -10.76 -2.23
C VAL A 94 -13.39 -9.95 -2.25
N CYS A 95 -13.30 -8.62 -2.35
CA CYS A 95 -14.49 -7.77 -2.53
C CYS A 95 -15.27 -8.17 -3.79
N GLU A 96 -14.59 -8.35 -4.93
CA GLU A 96 -15.22 -8.81 -6.17
C GLU A 96 -15.89 -10.18 -6.01
N ALA A 97 -15.22 -11.13 -5.35
CA ALA A 97 -15.76 -12.47 -5.10
C ALA A 97 -16.98 -12.47 -4.17
N CYS A 98 -17.04 -11.53 -3.22
CA CYS A 98 -18.17 -11.32 -2.31
C CYS A 98 -19.24 -10.38 -2.86
N HIS A 99 -19.13 -9.93 -4.12
CA HIS A 99 -20.04 -8.95 -4.72
C HIS A 99 -20.13 -7.60 -3.96
N ILE A 100 -19.07 -7.24 -3.24
CA ILE A 100 -18.91 -5.95 -2.58
C ILE A 100 -18.02 -5.08 -3.47
N ARG A 101 -18.42 -3.83 -3.75
CA ARG A 101 -17.60 -2.98 -4.62
C ARG A 101 -16.38 -2.43 -3.85
N PHE A 102 -15.18 -2.73 -4.32
CA PHE A 102 -13.98 -2.03 -3.88
C PHE A 102 -13.94 -0.62 -4.48
N ILE A 103 -13.87 0.42 -3.65
CA ILE A 103 -13.74 1.82 -4.12
C ILE A 103 -12.25 2.11 -4.31
N GLY A 104 -11.76 1.71 -5.48
CA GLY A 104 -10.39 1.88 -5.93
C GLY A 104 -10.21 1.31 -7.34
N PRO A 105 -8.97 1.18 -7.83
CA PRO A 105 -8.69 0.58 -9.13
C PRO A 105 -8.92 -0.94 -9.10
N ASP A 106 -8.98 -1.56 -10.29
CA ASP A 106 -9.13 -3.02 -10.42
C ASP A 106 -7.95 -3.76 -9.75
N PRO A 107 -8.15 -4.97 -9.21
CA PRO A 107 -7.09 -5.70 -8.51
C PRO A 107 -5.85 -5.96 -9.37
N SER A 108 -6.04 -6.16 -10.68
CA SER A 108 -4.94 -6.32 -11.64
C SER A 108 -4.07 -5.07 -11.75
N VAL A 109 -4.67 -3.88 -11.66
CA VAL A 109 -3.98 -2.59 -11.66
C VAL A 109 -3.23 -2.39 -10.34
N ILE A 110 -3.87 -2.71 -9.21
CA ILE A 110 -3.22 -2.66 -7.89
C ILE A 110 -1.98 -3.56 -7.88
N LYS A 111 -2.10 -4.79 -8.37
CA LYS A 111 -1.00 -5.75 -8.44
C LYS A 111 0.14 -5.28 -9.36
N LEU A 112 -0.20 -4.64 -10.48
CA LEU A 112 0.79 -4.10 -11.41
C LEU A 112 1.57 -2.94 -10.78
N LEU A 113 0.87 -2.03 -10.11
CA LEU A 113 1.44 -0.78 -9.58
C LEU A 113 2.07 -0.94 -8.19
N GLY A 114 1.67 -1.95 -7.42
CA GLY A 114 2.27 -2.26 -6.11
C GLY A 114 3.70 -2.82 -6.19
N ASP A 115 4.09 -3.41 -7.33
CA ASP A 115 5.48 -3.78 -7.61
C ASP A 115 6.15 -2.64 -8.39
N LYS A 116 7.01 -1.87 -7.71
CA LYS A 116 7.68 -0.72 -8.32
C LYS A 116 8.49 -1.09 -9.56
N ALA A 117 9.09 -2.28 -9.62
CA ALA A 117 9.85 -2.69 -10.78
C ALA A 117 8.94 -2.98 -11.99
N ARG A 118 7.81 -3.67 -11.76
CA ARG A 118 6.78 -3.88 -12.81
C ARG A 118 6.14 -2.57 -13.23
N ALA A 119 5.82 -1.69 -12.29
CA ALA A 119 5.27 -0.37 -12.54
C ALA A 119 6.20 0.45 -13.46
N ARG A 120 7.50 0.50 -13.15
CA ARG A 120 8.49 1.17 -13.99
C ARG A 120 8.55 0.59 -15.41
N ARG A 121 8.52 -0.73 -15.57
CA ARG A 121 8.47 -1.37 -16.89
C ARG A 121 7.20 -1.00 -17.66
N ALA A 122 6.05 -0.94 -16.98
CA ALA A 122 4.79 -0.52 -17.60
C ALA A 122 4.85 0.95 -18.06
N MET A 123 5.37 1.85 -17.22
CA MET A 123 5.53 3.27 -17.55
C MET A 123 6.50 3.48 -18.73
N LYS A 124 7.62 2.74 -18.75
CA LYS A 124 8.56 2.75 -19.89
C LYS A 124 7.90 2.30 -21.20
N LYS A 125 7.08 1.23 -21.16
CA LYS A 125 6.30 0.76 -22.32
C LYS A 125 5.27 1.79 -22.78
N ALA A 126 4.71 2.55 -21.85
CA ALA A 126 3.77 3.64 -22.15
C ALA A 126 4.46 4.94 -22.63
N GLY A 127 5.79 4.95 -22.80
CA GLY A 127 6.54 6.12 -23.26
C GLY A 127 6.71 7.21 -22.20
N VAL A 128 6.43 6.91 -20.93
CA VAL A 128 6.64 7.86 -19.84
C VAL A 128 8.15 8.00 -19.57
N PRO A 129 8.71 9.22 -19.53
CA PRO A 129 10.10 9.44 -19.17
C PRO A 129 10.39 8.93 -17.76
N MET A 130 11.39 8.05 -17.64
CA MET A 130 11.80 7.46 -16.36
C MET A 130 13.26 7.81 -16.08
N LEU A 131 13.60 7.95 -14.79
CA LEU A 131 15.00 8.09 -14.40
C LEU A 131 15.79 6.84 -14.79
N PRO A 132 17.10 6.97 -15.09
CA PRO A 132 17.97 5.82 -15.24
C PRO A 132 17.92 4.92 -14.00
N GLY A 133 17.82 3.62 -14.20
CA GLY A 133 17.66 2.65 -13.11
C GLY A 133 17.84 1.22 -13.58
N SER A 134 17.89 0.28 -12.63
CA SER A 134 17.91 -1.15 -12.96
C SER A 134 16.61 -1.57 -13.66
N ASP A 135 16.74 -2.45 -14.64
CA ASP A 135 15.61 -3.13 -15.25
C ASP A 135 15.21 -4.34 -14.39
N GLY A 136 14.50 -4.07 -13.31
CA GLY A 136 14.08 -5.07 -12.32
C GLY A 136 14.87 -5.08 -11.01
N PRO A 137 14.57 -6.05 -10.12
CA PRO A 137 15.29 -6.27 -8.88
C PRO A 137 16.78 -6.55 -9.10
N ILE A 138 17.59 -6.24 -8.08
CA ILE A 138 19.02 -6.55 -8.02
C ILE A 138 19.18 -7.95 -7.42
N GLU A 139 19.61 -8.89 -8.27
CA GLU A 139 19.77 -10.31 -7.92
C GLU A 139 21.16 -10.63 -7.35
N SER A 140 22.15 -9.76 -7.56
CA SER A 140 23.53 -9.98 -7.08
C SER A 140 24.28 -8.68 -6.84
N GLU A 141 25.36 -8.75 -6.06
CA GLU A 141 26.24 -7.60 -5.82
C GLU A 141 26.89 -7.12 -7.12
N GLU A 142 27.33 -8.03 -8.00
CA GLU A 142 27.91 -7.72 -9.32
C GLU A 142 26.94 -6.93 -10.20
N ARG A 143 25.65 -7.33 -10.21
CA ARG A 143 24.60 -6.59 -10.91
C ARG A 143 24.43 -5.19 -10.33
N ALA A 144 24.49 -5.05 -9.00
CA ALA A 144 24.46 -3.75 -8.34
C ALA A 144 25.66 -2.88 -8.77
N ILE A 145 26.87 -3.46 -8.86
CA ILE A 145 28.07 -2.73 -9.30
C ILE A 145 27.89 -2.18 -10.70
N LYS A 146 27.49 -3.04 -11.63
CA LYS A 146 27.31 -2.69 -13.04
C LYS A 146 26.27 -1.58 -13.18
N VAL A 147 25.09 -1.76 -12.59
CA VAL A 147 24.01 -0.77 -12.66
C VAL A 147 24.43 0.58 -12.06
N SER A 148 25.03 0.60 -10.87
CA SER A 148 25.47 1.86 -10.25
C SER A 148 26.52 2.58 -11.09
N ARG A 149 27.43 1.85 -11.73
CA ARG A 149 28.44 2.44 -12.63
C ARG A 149 27.81 3.01 -13.89
N ASP A 150 26.89 2.27 -14.50
CA ASP A 150 26.23 2.67 -15.74
C ASP A 150 25.31 3.90 -15.54
N ILE A 151 24.69 4.03 -14.35
CA ILE A 151 23.87 5.20 -13.97
C ILE A 151 24.74 6.40 -13.56
N GLY A 152 25.87 6.14 -12.91
CA GLY A 152 26.72 7.15 -12.28
C GLY A 152 26.18 7.62 -10.91
N TYR A 153 27.08 7.77 -9.95
CA TYR A 153 26.74 8.25 -8.61
C TYR A 153 26.32 9.74 -8.61
N PRO A 154 25.53 10.21 -7.63
CA PRO A 154 24.86 9.42 -6.60
C PRO A 154 23.71 8.57 -7.15
N VAL A 155 23.46 7.43 -6.50
CA VAL A 155 22.33 6.53 -6.79
C VAL A 155 21.50 6.32 -5.52
N ILE A 156 20.27 5.85 -5.68
CA ILE A 156 19.41 5.45 -4.57
C ILE A 156 18.97 4.00 -4.74
N ILE A 157 19.14 3.22 -3.68
CA ILE A 157 18.62 1.86 -3.54
C ILE A 157 17.23 1.96 -2.93
N LYS A 158 16.25 1.25 -3.48
CA LYS A 158 14.85 1.29 -3.03
C LYS A 158 14.25 -0.12 -2.98
N ALA A 159 13.51 -0.44 -1.93
CA ALA A 159 12.70 -1.65 -1.84
C ALA A 159 11.63 -1.69 -2.96
N VAL A 160 11.47 -2.85 -3.59
CA VAL A 160 10.50 -3.06 -4.69
C VAL A 160 9.06 -2.97 -4.16
N ALA A 161 8.79 -3.64 -3.04
CA ALA A 161 7.50 -3.62 -2.35
C ALA A 161 7.37 -2.50 -1.29
N GLY A 162 8.34 -1.56 -1.24
CA GLY A 162 8.42 -0.62 -0.14
C GLY A 162 7.45 0.57 -0.23
N GLY A 163 6.92 0.98 0.92
CA GLY A 163 6.08 2.17 1.10
C GLY A 163 6.55 3.03 2.29
N GLY A 164 6.07 4.29 2.36
CA GLY A 164 6.31 5.16 3.53
C GLY A 164 7.77 5.56 3.79
N GLY A 165 8.62 5.52 2.75
CA GLY A 165 10.04 5.91 2.85
C GLY A 165 10.98 4.85 3.45
N ARG A 166 10.47 3.67 3.83
CA ARG A 166 11.27 2.56 4.37
C ARG A 166 11.95 1.77 3.26
N GLY A 167 13.12 1.21 3.56
CA GLY A 167 13.91 0.40 2.64
C GLY A 167 14.55 1.20 1.51
N MET A 168 14.89 2.48 1.75
CA MET A 168 15.60 3.32 0.79
C MET A 168 16.95 3.80 1.34
N ARG A 169 18.00 3.81 0.51
CA ARG A 169 19.34 4.30 0.88
C ARG A 169 19.98 5.06 -0.27
N VAL A 170 20.41 6.29 0.00
CA VAL A 170 21.25 7.05 -0.94
C VAL A 170 22.68 6.55 -0.82
N VAL A 171 23.32 6.35 -1.97
CA VAL A 171 24.71 5.92 -2.10
C VAL A 171 25.42 6.98 -2.92
N ARG A 172 26.37 7.69 -2.30
CA ARG A 172 27.10 8.80 -2.92
C ARG A 172 28.40 8.36 -3.56
N GLU A 173 28.98 7.27 -3.07
CA GLU A 173 30.25 6.74 -3.60
C GLU A 173 30.30 5.21 -3.66
N VAL A 174 31.29 4.68 -4.38
CA VAL A 174 31.42 3.24 -4.67
C VAL A 174 31.55 2.41 -3.39
N GLY A 175 32.28 2.93 -2.38
CA GLY A 175 32.55 2.23 -1.12
C GLY A 175 31.32 1.99 -0.25
N GLU A 176 30.30 2.83 -0.36
CA GLU A 176 29.07 2.76 0.45
C GLU A 176 28.09 1.70 -0.05
N ARG A 177 28.15 1.35 -1.35
CA ARG A 177 27.12 0.55 -2.04
C ARG A 177 26.83 -0.79 -1.37
N GLY A 178 27.86 -1.56 -1.05
CA GLY A 178 27.69 -2.93 -0.52
C GLY A 178 26.97 -2.93 0.83
N ALA A 179 27.33 -2.00 1.72
CA ALA A 179 26.66 -1.83 3.01
C ALA A 179 25.22 -1.35 2.83
N ALA A 180 25.00 -0.33 1.99
CA ALA A 180 23.69 0.22 1.71
C ALA A 180 22.72 -0.82 1.10
N LEU A 181 23.21 -1.67 0.20
CA LEU A 181 22.43 -2.74 -0.43
C LEU A 181 21.93 -3.74 0.62
N ARG A 182 22.84 -4.30 1.43
CA ARG A 182 22.48 -5.27 2.47
C ARG A 182 21.51 -4.68 3.50
N MET A 183 21.71 -3.42 3.88
CA MET A 183 20.81 -2.73 4.80
C MET A 183 19.42 -2.54 4.20
N ALA A 184 19.32 -2.09 2.95
CA ALA A 184 18.04 -1.89 2.28
C ALA A 184 17.27 -3.21 2.11
N GLN A 185 17.95 -4.30 1.74
CA GLN A 185 17.34 -5.64 1.61
C GLN A 185 16.80 -6.16 2.95
N ARG A 186 17.59 -6.04 4.04
CA ARG A 186 17.15 -6.47 5.38
C ARG A 186 15.95 -5.66 5.89
N GLU A 187 15.96 -4.35 5.67
CA GLU A 187 14.83 -3.49 6.04
C GLU A 187 13.58 -3.82 5.21
N ALA A 188 13.76 -4.10 3.92
CA ALA A 188 12.67 -4.49 3.03
C ALA A 188 12.04 -5.83 3.47
N GLU A 189 12.86 -6.84 3.76
CA GLU A 189 12.40 -8.13 4.29
C GLU A 189 11.64 -7.96 5.61
N ALA A 190 12.19 -7.20 6.56
CA ALA A 190 11.58 -7.00 7.87
C ALA A 190 10.25 -6.22 7.81
N ALA A 191 10.12 -5.27 6.88
CA ALA A 191 8.95 -4.39 6.79
C ALA A 191 7.87 -4.91 5.84
N PHE A 192 8.25 -5.64 4.78
CA PHE A 192 7.36 -6.01 3.67
C PHE A 192 7.37 -7.52 3.36
N GLY A 193 8.20 -8.32 4.04
CA GLY A 193 8.33 -9.76 3.82
C GLY A 193 9.03 -10.14 2.51
N VAL A 194 9.60 -9.17 1.80
CA VAL A 194 10.33 -9.37 0.53
C VAL A 194 11.54 -8.43 0.48
N GLY A 195 12.73 -9.01 0.46
CA GLY A 195 14.02 -8.31 0.44
C GLY A 195 14.43 -7.69 -0.90
N ASP A 196 13.60 -7.77 -1.94
CA ASP A 196 13.93 -7.29 -3.27
C ASP A 196 14.10 -5.76 -3.32
N VAL A 197 15.20 -5.32 -3.95
CA VAL A 197 15.54 -3.91 -4.12
C VAL A 197 15.92 -3.59 -5.57
N TYR A 198 15.75 -2.34 -5.97
CA TYR A 198 16.19 -1.81 -7.26
C TYR A 198 17.06 -0.55 -7.07
N ILE A 199 17.81 -0.18 -8.10
CA ILE A 199 18.70 1.00 -8.08
C ILE A 199 18.19 2.02 -9.09
N GLU A 200 18.21 3.29 -8.73
CA GLU A 200 17.81 4.41 -9.58
C GLU A 200 18.80 5.58 -9.41
N LYS A 201 18.85 6.47 -10.40
CA LYS A 201 19.57 7.74 -10.27
C LYS A 201 19.00 8.55 -9.11
N TYR A 202 19.87 9.03 -8.22
CA TYR A 202 19.46 10.01 -7.22
C TYR A 202 19.54 11.40 -7.86
N LEU A 203 18.45 12.18 -7.74
CA LEU A 203 18.40 13.57 -8.16
C LEU A 203 18.79 14.46 -6.99
N GLU A 204 19.63 15.45 -7.27
CA GLU A 204 20.03 16.50 -6.32
C GLU A 204 19.24 17.78 -6.55
#